data_AF-A0A075MV19-F1
#
_entry.id   AF-A0A075MV19-F1
#
_cell.length_a   1.000
_cell.length_b   1.000
_cell.length_c   1.000
_cell.angle_alpha   90.00
_cell.angle_beta   90.00
_cell.angle_gamma   90.00
#
_symmetry.space_group_name_H-M   'P 1'
#
loop_
_entity.id
_entity.type
_entity.pdbx_description
1 polymer ?
#
loop_
_entity_poly.entity_id
_entity_poly.type
_entity_poly.pdbx_seq_one_letter_code
_entity_poly.pdbx_strand_id
1 'polypeptide(L)'
;MAYAKVGKVVPLALLAMLAGSIATIAGPAIMTTKAFAHTDKPVDFVTNIEYIRGHLEKAIENKKAGNNTLAIAHAGHPVAEVYTLIKADIQGDDAALDTKLEGDLNTLFEQIGKNMTAADVEAKVADINASLDSAVTKVVGNDSNSTTLWAQVAMGLLSTSVEEYNEGVANGTIMQMVEYQDANAFIHRAEVIFGKIKPSMPEHEAEEATELFAELHSLSSANADSEKIETVIGGINNEITEGFKLGGAAVDSEKAGFAANVEMIKGHMSQAVKNVLNNNYELAAAHAGHPIAEHYALLKTELGEHNKALDGDLETALKGFAANIKNMSAVDTKAQVVKITRMLNTATADVVTGDTWADFKFRAAVTNTLLSTVQEEYAEAIQGGKIAQMVEYQDAEAFAARANVLFRTIQAQLPAHEAEEAKEILANLKTSMKNAQEPAAINTLVQGAIHEIQEGAGIQAVTAHETTPAEFIAKIRTLLGELKEEYAAGNYTKADSLAVEAYLDNFEHVEGPLVDAGQKGLMEEIEQLMRVQLREKISDKVPADQINAHIATILDKLAQAEKALA
;
A
#
# COMPACT_ATOMS: atom_id res chain seq x y z
N MET A 1 52.55 39.98 -8.35
CA MET A 1 52.46 40.47 -9.75
C MET A 1 52.04 39.29 -10.62
N ALA A 2 51.31 39.39 -11.72
CA ALA A 2 50.27 40.36 -12.15
C ALA A 2 49.78 39.97 -13.58
N TYR A 3 48.49 39.60 -13.75
CA TYR A 3 47.75 39.53 -15.05
C TYR A 3 48.30 38.58 -16.17
N ALA A 4 47.56 38.14 -17.20
CA ALA A 4 46.16 38.38 -17.62
C ALA A 4 45.56 37.18 -18.45
N LYS A 5 44.21 37.10 -18.50
CA LYS A 5 43.29 36.98 -19.70
C LYS A 5 43.88 36.43 -21.04
N VAL A 6 43.22 35.62 -21.90
CA VAL A 6 41.83 35.11 -22.17
C VAL A 6 41.97 33.67 -22.74
N GLY A 7 41.04 32.70 -22.81
CA GLY A 7 39.58 32.59 -22.61
C GLY A 7 38.83 32.18 -23.91
N LYS A 8 37.62 31.58 -23.84
CA LYS A 8 36.79 31.18 -25.01
C LYS A 8 35.29 31.12 -24.67
N VAL A 9 34.41 31.25 -25.67
CA VAL A 9 32.94 31.31 -25.54
C VAL A 9 32.28 30.32 -26.51
N VAL A 10 31.18 29.67 -26.07
CA VAL A 10 30.26 28.82 -26.87
C VAL A 10 28.82 29.18 -26.44
N PRO A 11 27.80 29.21 -27.32
CA PRO A 11 26.75 30.24 -27.23
C PRO A 11 25.36 29.79 -26.71
N LEU A 12 24.56 30.80 -26.34
CA LEU A 12 23.09 30.76 -26.29
C LEU A 12 22.49 30.30 -27.63
N ALA A 13 21.53 29.35 -27.61
CA ALA A 13 20.44 29.25 -28.59
C ALA A 13 19.41 28.15 -28.23
N LEU A 14 18.38 28.46 -27.43
CA LEU A 14 17.12 27.68 -27.43
C LEU A 14 15.91 28.50 -26.96
N LEU A 15 15.44 29.44 -27.79
CA LEU A 15 14.22 30.21 -27.50
C LEU A 15 13.49 30.68 -28.79
N ALA A 16 13.26 29.76 -29.75
CA ALA A 16 12.55 30.09 -31.00
C ALA A 16 12.01 28.88 -31.81
N MET A 17 11.19 27.98 -31.23
CA MET A 17 10.44 26.98 -32.03
C MET A 17 9.06 26.61 -31.44
N LEU A 18 8.10 27.55 -31.50
CA LEU A 18 6.67 27.21 -31.32
C LEU A 18 5.75 28.24 -32.02
N ALA A 19 6.05 28.52 -33.29
CA ALA A 19 5.25 29.40 -34.15
C ALA A 19 5.32 28.98 -35.63
N GLY A 20 4.55 27.95 -35.99
CA GLY A 20 4.13 27.67 -37.38
C GLY A 20 5.06 26.81 -38.24
N SER A 21 4.62 25.59 -38.54
CA SER A 21 4.80 24.92 -39.85
C SER A 21 3.86 23.72 -39.97
N ILE A 22 2.71 23.91 -40.63
CA ILE A 22 1.83 22.79 -41.02
C ILE A 22 2.42 22.16 -42.30
N ALA A 23 2.99 20.95 -42.19
CA ALA A 23 3.39 20.14 -43.33
C ALA A 23 3.28 18.65 -43.01
N THR A 24 2.55 17.90 -43.84
CA THR A 24 2.27 16.48 -43.62
C THR A 24 3.45 15.58 -43.99
N ILE A 25 3.88 14.71 -43.08
CA ILE A 25 4.59 13.47 -43.40
C ILE A 25 3.88 12.33 -42.68
N ALA A 26 3.30 11.39 -43.43
CA ALA A 26 2.65 10.21 -42.88
C ALA A 26 3.66 9.06 -42.76
N GLY A 27 3.87 8.58 -41.54
CA GLY A 27 4.64 7.38 -41.21
C GLY A 27 4.16 6.85 -39.86
N PRO A 28 4.05 5.52 -39.65
CA PRO A 28 3.34 4.97 -38.50
C PRO A 28 4.20 5.03 -37.22
N ALA A 29 4.07 6.14 -36.48
CA ALA A 29 4.38 6.14 -35.06
C ALA A 29 3.36 5.25 -34.34
N ILE A 30 3.76 4.04 -33.94
CA ILE A 30 2.94 3.19 -33.06
C ILE A 30 3.05 3.76 -31.64
N MET A 31 2.29 4.82 -31.38
CA MET A 31 2.01 5.29 -30.02
C MET A 31 1.24 4.20 -29.30
N THR A 32 1.86 3.54 -28.33
CA THR A 32 1.22 2.55 -27.46
C THR A 32 0.44 3.24 -26.35
N THR A 33 -0.66 3.91 -26.70
CA THR A 33 -1.62 4.46 -25.74
C THR A 33 -2.26 3.31 -24.96
N LYS A 34 -1.95 3.18 -23.67
CA LYS A 34 -2.47 2.08 -22.85
C LYS A 34 -2.50 2.46 -21.36
N ALA A 35 -3.69 2.36 -20.75
CA ALA A 35 -3.99 2.79 -19.38
C ALA A 35 -3.86 4.31 -19.20
N PHE A 36 -4.56 4.98 -18.28
CA PHE A 36 -5.16 4.49 -17.03
C PHE A 36 -6.62 4.01 -17.12
N ALA A 37 -7.03 3.30 -16.08
CA ALA A 37 -8.41 2.89 -15.81
C ALA A 37 -8.57 2.77 -14.29
N HIS A 38 -8.87 3.89 -13.63
CA HIS A 38 -9.02 4.00 -12.17
C HIS A 38 -10.44 4.45 -11.79
N THR A 39 -10.75 4.35 -10.50
CA THR A 39 -12.11 4.05 -10.03
C THR A 39 -12.90 5.24 -9.51
N ASP A 40 -12.28 6.38 -9.27
CA ASP A 40 -12.87 7.50 -8.52
C ASP A 40 -12.98 8.78 -9.36
N LYS A 41 -13.68 8.65 -10.49
CA LYS A 41 -13.97 9.72 -11.48
C LYS A 41 -14.17 11.13 -10.89
N PRO A 42 -14.94 11.34 -9.80
CA PRO A 42 -15.18 12.68 -9.27
C PRO A 42 -13.93 13.38 -8.73
N VAL A 43 -12.99 12.62 -8.13
CA VAL A 43 -11.74 13.18 -7.59
C VAL A 43 -10.84 13.57 -8.74
N ASP A 44 -10.53 12.62 -9.64
CA ASP A 44 -9.69 12.84 -10.83
C ASP A 44 -10.16 14.08 -11.62
N PHE A 45 -11.47 14.20 -11.85
CA PHE A 45 -12.07 15.31 -12.59
C PHE A 45 -11.86 16.67 -11.90
N VAL A 46 -12.04 16.75 -10.58
CA VAL A 46 -11.89 18.02 -9.85
C VAL A 46 -10.42 18.39 -9.66
N THR A 47 -9.53 17.43 -9.41
CA THR A 47 -8.07 17.67 -9.35
C THR A 47 -7.57 18.26 -10.66
N ASN A 48 -7.98 17.72 -11.81
CA ASN A 48 -7.64 18.29 -13.12
C ASN A 48 -8.21 19.70 -13.34
N ILE A 49 -9.41 20.00 -12.83
CA ILE A 49 -9.95 21.37 -12.84
C ILE A 49 -9.10 22.32 -11.99
N GLU A 50 -8.58 21.88 -10.84
CA GLU A 50 -7.76 22.72 -9.98
C GLU A 50 -6.31 22.88 -10.49
N TYR A 51 -5.73 21.89 -11.18
CA TYR A 51 -4.48 22.07 -11.96
C TYR A 51 -4.63 23.21 -12.98
N ILE A 52 -5.74 23.23 -13.74
CA ILE A 52 -6.05 24.33 -14.67
C ILE A 52 -6.07 25.68 -13.94
N ARG A 53 -6.66 25.78 -12.74
CA ARG A 53 -6.65 27.03 -11.97
C ARG A 53 -5.23 27.44 -11.54
N GLY A 54 -4.41 26.49 -11.11
CA GLY A 54 -3.02 26.73 -10.72
C GLY A 54 -2.21 27.40 -11.83
N HIS A 55 -2.16 26.78 -13.01
CA HIS A 55 -1.48 27.37 -14.17
C HIS A 55 -2.07 28.75 -14.53
N LEU A 56 -3.39 28.92 -14.52
CA LEU A 56 -4.03 30.21 -14.86
C LEU A 56 -3.70 31.33 -13.84
N GLU A 57 -3.51 30.98 -12.57
CA GLU A 57 -3.02 31.91 -11.54
C GLU A 57 -1.55 32.30 -11.82
N LYS A 58 -0.69 31.37 -12.24
CA LYS A 58 0.69 31.68 -12.69
C LYS A 58 0.77 32.43 -14.01
N ALA A 59 -0.21 32.24 -14.91
CA ALA A 59 -0.35 33.05 -16.11
C ALA A 59 -0.66 34.52 -15.76
N ILE A 60 -1.54 34.77 -14.77
CA ILE A 60 -1.82 36.12 -14.24
C ILE A 60 -0.57 36.72 -13.58
N GLU A 61 0.10 35.99 -12.68
CA GLU A 61 1.31 36.46 -11.97
C GLU A 61 2.40 36.90 -12.95
N ASN A 62 2.77 36.01 -13.88
CA ASN A 62 3.79 36.31 -14.87
C ASN A 62 3.37 37.45 -15.81
N LYS A 63 2.08 37.54 -16.18
CA LYS A 63 1.58 38.65 -17.00
C LYS A 63 1.70 40.00 -16.27
N LYS A 64 1.38 40.05 -14.97
CA LYS A 64 1.57 41.25 -14.11
C LYS A 64 3.04 41.62 -13.96
N ALA A 65 3.93 40.64 -13.85
CA ALA A 65 5.38 40.85 -13.83
C ALA A 65 5.98 41.24 -15.20
N GLY A 66 5.19 41.23 -16.28
CA GLY A 66 5.64 41.50 -17.66
C GLY A 66 6.36 40.32 -18.33
N ASN A 67 6.45 39.17 -17.66
CA ASN A 67 7.06 37.94 -18.17
C ASN A 67 6.09 37.21 -19.11
N ASN A 68 5.92 37.74 -20.32
CA ASN A 68 5.03 37.15 -21.32
C ASN A 68 5.44 35.72 -21.71
N THR A 69 6.71 35.31 -21.55
CA THR A 69 7.17 33.95 -21.89
C THR A 69 6.56 32.90 -20.97
N LEU A 70 6.71 33.04 -19.65
CA LEU A 70 6.08 32.11 -18.71
C LEU A 70 4.55 32.27 -18.69
N ALA A 71 4.03 33.49 -18.91
CA ALA A 71 2.58 33.68 -19.05
C ALA A 71 1.98 32.94 -20.26
N ILE A 72 2.74 32.72 -21.33
CA ILE A 72 2.31 31.87 -22.47
C ILE A 72 2.41 30.38 -22.12
N ALA A 73 3.49 29.94 -21.45
CA ALA A 73 3.66 28.54 -21.03
C ALA A 73 2.51 28.10 -20.10
N HIS A 74 2.26 28.87 -19.05
CA HIS A 74 1.17 28.66 -18.09
C HIS A 74 -0.24 28.78 -18.68
N ALA A 75 -0.43 29.54 -19.76
CA ALA A 75 -1.68 29.50 -20.51
C ALA A 75 -1.78 28.28 -21.45
N GLY A 76 -0.66 27.60 -21.72
CA GLY A 76 -0.53 26.45 -22.60
C GLY A 76 -0.75 25.11 -21.93
N HIS A 77 -0.22 24.89 -20.71
CA HIS A 77 -0.36 23.60 -20.00
C HIS A 77 -1.84 23.15 -19.83
N PRO A 78 -2.78 24.06 -19.47
CA PRO A 78 -4.22 23.75 -19.51
C PRO A 78 -4.75 23.25 -20.86
N VAL A 79 -4.22 23.76 -21.99
CA VAL A 79 -4.70 23.44 -23.35
C VAL A 79 -4.04 22.16 -23.89
N ALA A 80 -2.76 21.96 -23.59
CA ALA A 80 -1.93 20.88 -24.14
C ALA A 80 -2.11 19.56 -23.38
N GLU A 81 -2.04 19.60 -22.04
CA GLU A 81 -2.19 18.42 -21.20
C GLU A 81 -3.60 18.37 -20.58
N VAL A 82 -3.90 19.28 -19.64
CA VAL A 82 -4.91 19.03 -18.60
C VAL A 82 -6.36 19.00 -19.12
N TYR A 83 -6.76 19.94 -19.99
CA TYR A 83 -8.13 19.98 -20.51
C TYR A 83 -8.50 18.72 -21.32
N THR A 84 -7.50 18.07 -21.94
CA THR A 84 -7.72 16.86 -22.75
C THR A 84 -8.25 15.69 -21.91
N LEU A 85 -7.95 15.68 -20.60
CA LEU A 85 -8.34 14.63 -19.65
C LEU A 85 -9.80 14.77 -19.21
N ILE A 86 -10.27 16.00 -18.96
CA ILE A 86 -11.63 16.29 -18.46
C ILE A 86 -12.67 16.54 -19.57
N LYS A 87 -12.23 16.82 -20.80
CA LYS A 87 -13.11 17.20 -21.92
C LYS A 87 -14.28 16.23 -22.14
N ALA A 88 -14.01 14.92 -22.06
CA ALA A 88 -15.00 13.89 -22.38
C ALA A 88 -16.19 13.90 -21.41
N ASP A 89 -15.95 14.08 -20.12
CA ASP A 89 -17.01 14.13 -19.11
C ASP A 89 -17.79 15.45 -19.18
N ILE A 90 -17.12 16.61 -19.37
CA ILE A 90 -17.82 17.90 -19.60
C ILE A 90 -18.71 17.83 -20.84
N GLN A 91 -18.22 17.24 -21.94
CA GLN A 91 -19.00 17.09 -23.17
C GLN A 91 -20.21 16.15 -23.00
N GLY A 92 -20.12 15.16 -22.10
CA GLY A 92 -21.20 14.24 -21.77
C GLY A 92 -22.40 14.94 -21.14
N ASP A 93 -22.16 15.81 -20.15
CA ASP A 93 -23.21 16.50 -19.40
C ASP A 93 -23.60 17.87 -19.97
N ASP A 94 -22.67 18.62 -20.55
CA ASP A 94 -22.95 19.88 -21.26
C ASP A 94 -21.90 20.20 -22.35
N ALA A 95 -22.15 19.69 -23.56
CA ALA A 95 -21.36 19.98 -24.76
C ALA A 95 -21.27 21.48 -25.13
N ALA A 96 -22.17 22.35 -24.66
CA ALA A 96 -22.07 23.80 -24.86
C ALA A 96 -21.10 24.45 -23.85
N LEU A 97 -21.01 23.91 -22.64
CA LEU A 97 -19.99 24.28 -21.66
C LEU A 97 -18.59 23.83 -22.10
N ASP A 98 -18.45 22.60 -22.61
CA ASP A 98 -17.22 22.10 -23.25
C ASP A 98 -16.76 23.07 -24.35
N THR A 99 -17.63 23.32 -25.34
CA THR A 99 -17.35 24.24 -26.46
C THR A 99 -16.94 25.63 -25.99
N LYS A 100 -17.56 26.18 -24.92
CA LYS A 100 -17.16 27.47 -24.34
C LYS A 100 -15.78 27.38 -23.68
N LEU A 101 -15.56 26.39 -22.82
CA LEU A 101 -14.34 26.29 -22.01
C LEU A 101 -13.11 26.02 -22.87
N GLU A 102 -13.21 25.11 -23.84
CA GLU A 102 -12.17 24.88 -24.86
C GLU A 102 -11.85 26.17 -25.64
N GLY A 103 -12.88 26.86 -26.13
CA GLY A 103 -12.73 28.11 -26.87
C GLY A 103 -12.11 29.23 -26.04
N ASP A 104 -12.45 29.31 -24.75
CA ASP A 104 -11.96 30.32 -23.82
C ASP A 104 -10.50 30.11 -23.42
N LEU A 105 -10.10 28.87 -23.15
CA LEU A 105 -8.72 28.47 -22.87
C LEU A 105 -7.82 28.72 -24.10
N ASN A 106 -8.23 28.26 -25.29
CA ASN A 106 -7.50 28.52 -26.54
C ASN A 106 -7.40 30.03 -26.83
N THR A 107 -8.47 30.81 -26.62
CA THR A 107 -8.44 32.27 -26.80
C THR A 107 -7.42 32.93 -25.86
N LEU A 108 -7.34 32.48 -24.60
CA LEU A 108 -6.36 33.00 -23.65
C LEU A 108 -4.93 32.68 -24.10
N PHE A 109 -4.63 31.40 -24.38
CA PHE A 109 -3.32 30.94 -24.85
C PHE A 109 -2.86 31.69 -26.12
N GLU A 110 -3.75 31.84 -27.10
CA GLU A 110 -3.41 32.56 -28.33
C GLU A 110 -3.12 34.04 -28.12
N GLN A 111 -3.84 34.72 -27.21
CA GLN A 111 -3.85 36.19 -27.14
C GLN A 111 -3.04 36.77 -25.98
N ILE A 112 -2.73 35.99 -24.93
CA ILE A 112 -2.02 36.46 -23.73
C ILE A 112 -0.66 37.08 -24.07
N GLY A 113 0.09 36.49 -25.00
CA GLY A 113 1.39 37.00 -25.45
C GLY A 113 1.33 38.18 -26.43
N LYS A 114 0.15 38.53 -26.96
CA LYS A 114 -0.02 39.40 -28.13
C LYS A 114 -0.78 40.68 -27.82
N ASN A 115 -2.04 40.54 -27.39
CA ASN A 115 -3.05 41.61 -27.46
C ASN A 115 -3.73 41.90 -26.11
N MET A 116 -3.47 41.10 -25.07
CA MET A 116 -4.10 41.23 -23.75
C MET A 116 -3.20 42.02 -22.79
N THR A 117 -3.78 42.93 -22.01
CA THR A 117 -3.18 43.50 -20.80
C THR A 117 -3.31 42.53 -19.63
N ALA A 118 -2.73 42.86 -18.47
CA ALA A 118 -2.94 42.05 -17.25
C ALA A 118 -4.43 41.99 -16.84
N ALA A 119 -5.16 43.11 -16.93
CA ALA A 119 -6.58 43.17 -16.59
C ALA A 119 -7.46 42.35 -17.55
N ASP A 120 -7.11 42.30 -18.85
CA ASP A 120 -7.82 41.44 -19.80
C ASP A 120 -7.60 39.95 -19.51
N VAL A 121 -6.40 39.57 -19.04
CA VAL A 121 -6.09 38.20 -18.60
C VAL A 121 -6.84 37.85 -17.32
N GLU A 122 -6.85 38.73 -16.31
CA GLU A 122 -7.63 38.54 -15.09
C GLU A 122 -9.12 38.37 -15.37
N ALA A 123 -9.70 39.21 -16.24
CA ALA A 123 -11.10 39.08 -16.66
C ALA A 123 -11.35 37.76 -17.40
N LYS A 124 -10.44 37.34 -18.30
CA LYS A 124 -10.60 36.09 -19.05
C LYS A 124 -10.47 34.84 -18.18
N VAL A 125 -9.56 34.85 -17.20
CA VAL A 125 -9.44 33.77 -16.22
C VAL A 125 -10.65 33.72 -15.30
N ALA A 126 -11.28 34.85 -14.95
CA ALA A 126 -12.55 34.84 -14.23
C ALA A 126 -13.69 34.19 -15.04
N ASP A 127 -13.80 34.50 -16.34
CA ASP A 127 -14.77 33.85 -17.25
C ASP A 127 -14.54 32.33 -17.41
N ILE A 128 -13.28 31.90 -17.35
CA ILE A 128 -12.86 30.49 -17.38
C ILE A 128 -13.20 29.81 -16.04
N ASN A 129 -12.85 30.42 -14.91
CA ASN A 129 -13.15 29.91 -13.57
C ASN A 129 -14.65 29.72 -13.35
N ALA A 130 -15.50 30.65 -13.81
CA ALA A 130 -16.95 30.48 -13.77
C ALA A 130 -17.45 29.31 -14.65
N SER A 131 -16.75 28.98 -15.74
CA SER A 131 -17.00 27.77 -16.53
C SER A 131 -16.54 26.50 -15.80
N LEU A 132 -15.40 26.52 -15.11
CA LEU A 132 -14.89 25.41 -14.30
C LEU A 132 -15.82 25.11 -13.11
N ASP A 133 -16.30 26.14 -12.41
CA ASP A 133 -17.30 26.00 -11.33
C ASP A 133 -18.59 25.35 -11.87
N SER A 134 -19.02 25.75 -13.08
CA SER A 134 -20.17 25.16 -13.76
C SER A 134 -19.92 23.71 -14.18
N ALA A 135 -18.68 23.33 -14.50
CA ALA A 135 -18.31 21.97 -14.88
C ALA A 135 -18.33 21.04 -13.68
N VAL A 136 -17.69 21.42 -12.56
CA VAL A 136 -17.78 20.70 -11.27
C VAL A 136 -19.25 20.51 -10.86
N THR A 137 -20.05 21.57 -10.91
CA THR A 137 -21.47 21.51 -10.52
C THR A 137 -22.29 20.52 -11.36
N LYS A 138 -21.94 20.29 -12.63
CA LYS A 138 -22.70 19.41 -13.55
C LYS A 138 -22.21 17.97 -13.53
N VAL A 139 -20.90 17.76 -13.65
CA VAL A 139 -20.28 16.43 -13.77
C VAL A 139 -20.23 15.72 -12.41
N VAL A 140 -19.99 16.45 -11.32
CA VAL A 140 -19.90 15.91 -9.96
C VAL A 140 -21.22 16.03 -9.19
N GLY A 141 -22.09 16.97 -9.58
CA GLY A 141 -23.40 17.13 -8.96
C GLY A 141 -23.32 17.41 -7.45
N ASN A 142 -24.11 16.68 -6.65
CA ASN A 142 -24.20 16.90 -5.21
C ASN A 142 -22.87 16.61 -4.48
N ASP A 143 -22.04 15.70 -4.99
CA ASP A 143 -20.82 15.25 -4.33
C ASP A 143 -19.73 16.34 -4.30
N SER A 144 -19.92 17.42 -5.07
CA SER A 144 -19.12 18.66 -5.01
C SER A 144 -19.22 19.40 -3.67
N ASN A 145 -20.14 18.99 -2.78
CA ASN A 145 -20.24 19.47 -1.40
C ASN A 145 -19.50 18.57 -0.39
N SER A 146 -18.91 17.45 -0.84
CA SER A 146 -18.21 16.50 0.04
C SER A 146 -16.84 17.04 0.45
N THR A 147 -16.65 17.30 1.74
CA THR A 147 -15.34 17.69 2.30
C THR A 147 -14.30 16.59 2.13
N THR A 148 -14.71 15.32 2.19
CA THR A 148 -13.88 14.14 1.87
C THR A 148 -13.34 14.19 0.43
N LEU A 149 -14.17 14.52 -0.56
CA LEU A 149 -13.73 14.67 -1.95
C LEU A 149 -12.71 15.80 -2.07
N TRP A 150 -13.00 16.97 -1.48
CA TRP A 150 -12.09 18.11 -1.50
C TRP A 150 -10.78 17.85 -0.74
N ALA A 151 -10.78 17.02 0.29
CA ALA A 151 -9.58 16.55 0.97
C ALA A 151 -8.70 15.70 0.04
N GLN A 152 -9.29 14.73 -0.66
CA GLN A 152 -8.58 13.90 -1.65
C GLN A 152 -8.03 14.74 -2.82
N VAL A 153 -8.77 15.75 -3.28
CA VAL A 153 -8.30 16.71 -4.29
C VAL A 153 -7.10 17.52 -3.79
N ALA A 154 -7.13 18.00 -2.54
CA ALA A 154 -6.01 18.72 -1.93
C ALA A 154 -4.75 17.84 -1.84
N MET A 155 -4.89 16.57 -1.46
CA MET A 155 -3.78 15.61 -1.42
C MET A 155 -3.21 15.34 -2.81
N GLY A 156 -4.05 15.13 -3.83
CA GLY A 156 -3.59 14.91 -5.20
C GLY A 156 -2.78 16.08 -5.78
N LEU A 157 -3.24 17.31 -5.51
CA LEU A 157 -2.51 18.53 -5.86
C LEU A 157 -1.14 18.61 -5.17
N LEU A 158 -1.05 18.21 -3.90
CA LEU A 158 0.23 18.16 -3.18
C LEU A 158 1.15 17.07 -3.73
N SER A 159 0.67 15.86 -4.00
CA SER A 159 1.47 14.77 -4.56
C SER A 159 2.08 15.14 -5.91
N THR A 160 1.30 15.64 -6.88
CA THR A 160 1.89 16.10 -8.17
C THR A 160 2.80 17.31 -7.99
N SER A 161 2.60 18.17 -6.98
CA SER A 161 3.56 19.26 -6.71
C SER A 161 4.97 18.78 -6.31
N VAL A 162 5.12 17.55 -5.81
CA VAL A 162 6.43 16.92 -5.56
C VAL A 162 7.13 16.59 -6.88
N GLU A 163 6.40 16.05 -7.87
CA GLU A 163 6.93 15.72 -9.20
C GLU A 163 7.39 17.00 -9.92
N GLU A 164 6.53 18.02 -9.98
CA GLU A 164 6.81 19.34 -10.55
C GLU A 164 8.00 20.05 -9.85
N TYR A 165 8.13 19.91 -8.52
CA TYR A 165 9.24 20.50 -7.79
C TYR A 165 10.57 19.76 -8.06
N ASN A 166 10.55 18.43 -8.21
CA ASN A 166 11.71 17.63 -8.61
C ASN A 166 12.20 17.98 -10.03
N GLU A 167 11.28 18.22 -10.97
CA GLU A 167 11.65 18.72 -12.31
C GLU A 167 12.08 20.21 -12.29
N GLY A 168 11.54 20.98 -11.36
CA GLY A 168 11.81 22.40 -11.18
C GLY A 168 13.14 22.73 -10.50
N VAL A 169 13.57 21.94 -9.51
CA VAL A 169 14.67 22.27 -8.57
C VAL A 169 15.61 21.09 -8.36
N ALA A 170 16.91 21.33 -8.46
CA ALA A 170 17.94 20.35 -8.09
C ALA A 170 19.09 21.01 -7.32
N ASN A 171 19.54 20.38 -6.23
CA ASN A 171 20.69 20.82 -5.42
C ASN A 171 20.63 22.32 -5.04
N GLY A 172 19.52 22.75 -4.43
CA GLY A 172 19.32 24.15 -4.03
C GLY A 172 19.10 25.16 -5.18
N THR A 173 18.95 24.70 -6.42
CA THR A 173 18.94 25.55 -7.63
C THR A 173 17.71 25.29 -8.48
N ILE A 174 16.95 26.33 -8.82
CA ILE A 174 15.86 26.23 -9.81
C ILE A 174 16.48 25.96 -11.19
N MET A 175 16.21 24.76 -11.71
CA MET A 175 16.63 24.28 -13.03
C MET A 175 15.58 24.63 -14.10
N GLN A 176 14.29 24.47 -13.77
CA GLN A 176 13.17 24.78 -14.64
C GLN A 176 12.17 25.69 -13.91
N MET A 177 12.12 26.96 -14.33
CA MET A 177 11.30 28.01 -13.68
C MET A 177 9.80 27.87 -13.99
N VAL A 178 9.41 27.04 -14.95
CA VAL A 178 7.99 26.75 -15.22
C VAL A 178 7.49 25.68 -14.25
N GLU A 179 8.10 24.51 -14.19
CA GLU A 179 7.68 23.42 -13.28
C GLU A 179 7.79 23.84 -11.80
N TYR A 180 8.85 24.58 -11.41
CA TYR A 180 8.92 25.20 -10.08
C TYR A 180 7.75 26.17 -9.78
N GLN A 181 7.22 26.86 -10.80
CA GLN A 181 6.04 27.71 -10.63
C GLN A 181 4.74 26.91 -10.58
N ASP A 182 4.64 25.78 -11.28
CA ASP A 182 3.48 24.89 -11.26
C ASP A 182 3.41 24.09 -9.96
N ALA A 183 4.52 23.57 -9.44
CA ALA A 183 4.62 23.04 -8.08
C ALA A 183 4.06 24.03 -7.04
N ASN A 184 4.56 25.27 -7.05
CA ASN A 184 4.09 26.33 -6.17
C ASN A 184 2.65 26.78 -6.45
N ALA A 185 2.12 26.53 -7.65
CA ALA A 185 0.71 26.75 -7.96
C ALA A 185 -0.15 25.67 -7.30
N PHE A 186 0.22 24.40 -7.45
CA PHE A 186 -0.54 23.27 -6.94
C PHE A 186 -0.52 23.21 -5.41
N ILE A 187 0.62 23.53 -4.77
CA ILE A 187 0.70 23.76 -3.31
C ILE A 187 -0.29 24.85 -2.88
N HIS A 188 -0.35 25.98 -3.59
CA HIS A 188 -1.32 27.04 -3.28
C HIS A 188 -2.78 26.63 -3.54
N ARG A 189 -3.06 25.86 -4.60
CA ARG A 189 -4.39 25.28 -4.84
C ARG A 189 -4.81 24.36 -3.70
N ALA A 190 -3.92 23.50 -3.24
CA ALA A 190 -4.15 22.61 -2.11
C ALA A 190 -4.42 23.41 -0.83
N GLU A 191 -3.63 24.44 -0.52
CA GLU A 191 -3.83 25.33 0.63
C GLU A 191 -5.20 26.07 0.56
N VAL A 192 -5.59 26.55 -0.63
CA VAL A 192 -6.88 27.20 -0.88
C VAL A 192 -8.07 26.23 -0.71
N ILE A 193 -7.86 24.94 -0.92
CA ILE A 193 -8.89 23.90 -0.68
C ILE A 193 -8.88 23.47 0.78
N PHE A 194 -7.71 23.24 1.38
CA PHE A 194 -7.50 23.02 2.80
C PHE A 194 -8.21 24.10 3.64
N GLY A 195 -8.04 25.38 3.31
CA GLY A 195 -8.72 26.49 3.99
C GLY A 195 -10.25 26.48 3.93
N LYS A 196 -10.86 25.78 2.96
CA LYS A 196 -12.33 25.56 2.88
C LYS A 196 -12.78 24.39 3.74
N ILE A 197 -11.99 23.31 3.78
CA ILE A 197 -12.34 22.05 4.45
C ILE A 197 -11.91 22.01 5.92
N LYS A 198 -10.85 22.74 6.30
CA LYS A 198 -10.30 22.85 7.67
C LYS A 198 -11.37 22.98 8.78
N PRO A 199 -12.47 23.75 8.64
CA PRO A 199 -13.54 23.81 9.65
C PRO A 199 -14.32 22.50 9.89
N SER A 200 -14.00 21.42 9.17
CA SER A 200 -14.58 20.07 9.31
C SER A 200 -13.58 19.02 9.80
N MET A 201 -12.32 19.41 10.03
CA MET A 201 -11.31 18.60 10.73
C MET A 201 -11.42 18.84 12.25
N PRO A 202 -10.85 17.96 13.11
CA PRO A 202 -10.66 18.26 14.52
C PRO A 202 -9.53 19.29 14.70
N GLU A 203 -9.46 19.92 15.88
CA GLU A 203 -8.69 21.15 16.08
C GLU A 203 -7.17 20.96 16.01
N HIS A 204 -6.66 19.76 16.33
CA HIS A 204 -5.22 19.44 16.40
C HIS A 204 -4.61 19.30 15.00
N GLU A 205 -5.15 18.36 14.23
CA GLU A 205 -4.78 18.05 12.85
C GLU A 205 -4.98 19.29 11.95
N ALA A 206 -6.01 20.09 12.26
CA ALA A 206 -6.27 21.37 11.61
C ALA A 206 -5.21 22.45 11.92
N GLU A 207 -4.59 22.44 13.10
CA GLU A 207 -3.49 23.34 13.47
C GLU A 207 -2.15 22.84 12.89
N GLU A 208 -1.80 21.57 13.09
CA GLU A 208 -0.53 21.00 12.60
C GLU A 208 -0.40 21.07 11.07
N ALA A 209 -1.45 20.73 10.31
CA ALA A 209 -1.46 20.93 8.86
C ALA A 209 -1.21 22.41 8.45
N THR A 210 -1.63 23.37 9.27
CA THR A 210 -1.41 24.80 8.99
C THR A 210 0.03 25.22 9.25
N GLU A 211 0.67 24.68 10.28
CA GLU A 211 2.10 24.91 10.54
C GLU A 211 2.96 24.26 9.44
N LEU A 212 2.61 23.05 9.00
CA LEU A 212 3.27 22.34 7.90
C LEU A 212 3.11 23.05 6.56
N PHE A 213 1.92 23.59 6.22
CA PHE A 213 1.77 24.46 5.03
C PHE A 213 2.68 25.70 5.10
N ALA A 214 2.85 26.30 6.28
CA ALA A 214 3.74 27.44 6.46
C ALA A 214 5.24 27.05 6.34
N GLU A 215 5.63 25.87 6.81
CA GLU A 215 6.97 25.32 6.58
C GLU A 215 7.21 25.00 5.10
N LEU A 216 6.26 24.38 4.41
CA LEU A 216 6.33 24.05 2.98
C LEU A 216 6.57 25.31 2.12
N HIS A 217 5.82 26.38 2.37
CA HIS A 217 6.05 27.68 1.72
C HIS A 217 7.44 28.25 2.00
N SER A 218 7.97 28.08 3.22
CA SER A 218 9.31 28.53 3.62
C SER A 218 10.41 27.72 2.95
N LEU A 219 10.28 26.39 2.88
CA LEU A 219 11.20 25.47 2.22
C LEU A 219 11.24 25.71 0.70
N SER A 220 10.07 25.80 0.05
CA SER A 220 9.97 26.09 -1.38
C SER A 220 10.60 27.46 -1.71
N SER A 221 10.29 28.50 -0.92
CA SER A 221 10.89 29.84 -1.07
C SER A 221 12.41 29.88 -0.84
N ALA A 222 12.96 28.90 -0.13
CA ALA A 222 14.40 28.74 0.08
C ALA A 222 15.08 27.90 -1.01
N ASN A 223 14.32 27.38 -1.99
CA ASN A 223 14.73 26.32 -2.91
C ASN A 223 15.29 25.09 -2.17
N ALA A 224 14.64 24.63 -1.10
CA ALA A 224 15.07 23.45 -0.36
C ALA A 224 15.21 22.21 -1.25
N ASP A 225 16.03 21.25 -0.83
CA ASP A 225 16.14 19.95 -1.49
C ASP A 225 14.78 19.22 -1.48
N SER A 226 14.42 18.56 -2.58
CA SER A 226 13.07 18.04 -2.82
C SER A 226 12.60 17.02 -1.78
N GLU A 227 13.51 16.19 -1.26
CA GLU A 227 13.28 15.28 -0.13
C GLU A 227 12.55 15.98 1.06
N LYS A 228 12.82 17.27 1.31
CA LYS A 228 12.22 18.04 2.42
C LYS A 228 10.85 18.62 2.06
N ILE A 229 10.65 18.96 0.80
CA ILE A 229 9.35 19.37 0.25
C ILE A 229 8.38 18.19 0.32
N GLU A 230 8.85 17.03 -0.11
CA GLU A 230 8.17 15.73 -0.05
C GLU A 230 7.86 15.32 1.39
N THR A 231 8.84 15.38 2.31
CA THR A 231 8.62 15.10 3.75
C THR A 231 7.48 15.95 4.34
N VAL A 232 7.48 17.27 4.11
CA VAL A 232 6.46 18.17 4.68
C VAL A 232 5.11 18.00 3.97
N ILE A 233 5.10 17.68 2.67
CA ILE A 233 3.88 17.29 1.94
C ILE A 233 3.29 15.98 2.49
N GLY A 234 4.12 14.99 2.80
CA GLY A 234 3.72 13.76 3.49
C GLY A 234 3.04 14.06 4.83
N GLY A 235 3.63 14.97 5.64
CA GLY A 235 3.01 15.46 6.88
C GLY A 235 1.64 16.11 6.67
N ILE A 236 1.50 17.04 5.70
CA ILE A 236 0.21 17.67 5.39
C ILE A 236 -0.82 16.62 4.94
N ASN A 237 -0.40 15.65 4.13
CA ASN A 237 -1.24 14.55 3.68
C ASN A 237 -1.65 13.61 4.82
N ASN A 238 -0.80 13.41 5.84
CA ASN A 238 -1.17 12.70 7.07
C ASN A 238 -2.28 13.43 7.82
N GLU A 239 -2.10 14.71 8.12
CA GLU A 239 -3.09 15.48 8.89
C GLU A 239 -4.44 15.61 8.18
N ILE A 240 -4.43 15.76 6.85
CA ILE A 240 -5.66 15.69 6.03
C ILE A 240 -6.27 14.28 6.06
N THR A 241 -5.45 13.22 6.07
CA THR A 241 -5.91 11.83 6.18
C THR A 241 -6.55 11.54 7.54
N GLU A 242 -5.95 11.95 8.64
CA GLU A 242 -6.48 11.74 9.99
C GLU A 242 -7.71 12.60 10.25
N GLY A 243 -7.65 13.90 9.92
CA GLY A 243 -8.74 14.85 10.13
C GLY A 243 -10.02 14.52 9.35
N PHE A 244 -9.91 13.90 8.17
CA PHE A 244 -11.06 13.43 7.39
C PHE A 244 -11.31 11.92 7.44
N LYS A 245 -10.44 11.16 8.13
CA LYS A 245 -10.49 9.68 8.24
C LYS A 245 -10.51 9.00 6.88
N LEU A 246 -9.58 9.43 6.02
CA LEU A 246 -9.46 8.96 4.65
C LEU A 246 -8.87 7.54 4.61
N GLY A 247 -9.59 6.61 3.99
CA GLY A 247 -9.23 5.19 3.97
C GLY A 247 -9.99 4.30 4.94
N GLY A 248 -11.22 4.68 5.32
CA GLY A 248 -12.15 3.79 6.00
C GLY A 248 -12.00 3.76 7.53
N ALA A 249 -12.48 2.67 8.14
CA ALA A 249 -12.23 2.41 9.55
C ALA A 249 -10.76 1.95 9.75
N ALA A 250 -10.30 1.95 11.00
CA ALA A 250 -9.08 1.22 11.34
C ALA A 250 -9.19 -0.22 10.78
N VAL A 251 -8.12 -0.70 10.14
CA VAL A 251 -8.14 -1.99 9.43
C VAL A 251 -8.66 -3.07 10.36
N ASP A 252 -9.73 -3.75 9.93
CA ASP A 252 -10.33 -4.87 10.63
C ASP A 252 -9.31 -6.01 10.70
N SER A 253 -8.56 -6.06 11.81
CA SER A 253 -7.36 -6.87 11.98
C SER A 253 -7.69 -8.36 12.02
N GLU A 254 -8.85 -8.72 12.58
CA GLU A 254 -9.39 -10.08 12.55
C GLU A 254 -9.67 -10.52 11.10
N LYS A 255 -10.35 -9.70 10.29
CA LYS A 255 -10.55 -9.99 8.87
C LYS A 255 -9.24 -9.97 8.07
N ALA A 256 -8.29 -9.11 8.40
CA ALA A 256 -6.99 -9.05 7.74
C ALA A 256 -6.17 -10.33 8.03
N GLY A 257 -6.14 -10.80 9.28
CA GLY A 257 -5.54 -12.07 9.67
C GLY A 257 -6.22 -13.28 9.04
N PHE A 258 -7.55 -13.29 8.96
CA PHE A 258 -8.32 -14.29 8.22
C PHE A 258 -7.94 -14.30 6.73
N ALA A 259 -7.90 -13.13 6.10
CA ALA A 259 -7.54 -12.98 4.69
C ALA A 259 -6.08 -13.40 4.40
N ALA A 260 -5.15 -13.06 5.30
CA ALA A 260 -3.75 -13.49 5.22
C ALA A 260 -3.64 -15.02 5.32
N ASN A 261 -4.29 -15.66 6.30
CA ASN A 261 -4.33 -17.12 6.42
C ASN A 261 -4.95 -17.81 5.19
N VAL A 262 -6.03 -17.24 4.63
CA VAL A 262 -6.61 -17.70 3.36
C VAL A 262 -5.60 -17.61 2.20
N GLU A 263 -4.76 -16.58 2.17
CA GLU A 263 -3.71 -16.39 1.16
C GLU A 263 -2.49 -17.30 1.40
N MET A 264 -2.06 -17.52 2.64
CA MET A 264 -1.01 -18.48 3.00
C MET A 264 -1.38 -19.89 2.54
N ILE A 265 -2.62 -20.34 2.76
CA ILE A 265 -3.12 -21.61 2.19
C ILE A 265 -3.00 -21.62 0.65
N LYS A 266 -3.29 -20.53 -0.06
CA LYS A 266 -3.10 -20.45 -1.52
C LYS A 266 -1.61 -20.51 -1.91
N GLY A 267 -0.70 -20.07 -1.04
CA GLY A 267 0.74 -20.27 -1.15
C GLY A 267 1.13 -21.75 -1.10
N HIS A 268 0.81 -22.42 0.01
CA HIS A 268 0.98 -23.87 0.22
C HIS A 268 0.46 -24.71 -0.96
N MET A 269 -0.78 -24.46 -1.41
CA MET A 269 -1.39 -25.14 -2.57
C MET A 269 -0.55 -25.00 -3.86
N SER A 270 0.17 -23.89 -4.03
CA SER A 270 1.08 -23.67 -5.17
C SER A 270 2.36 -24.52 -5.05
N GLN A 271 2.97 -24.57 -3.87
CA GLN A 271 4.17 -25.39 -3.64
C GLN A 271 3.85 -26.89 -3.67
N ALA A 272 2.67 -27.31 -3.22
CA ALA A 272 2.17 -28.67 -3.39
C ALA A 272 2.12 -29.08 -4.88
N VAL A 273 1.60 -28.21 -5.76
CA VAL A 273 1.59 -28.43 -7.22
C VAL A 273 3.00 -28.44 -7.82
N LYS A 274 3.87 -27.50 -7.44
CA LYS A 274 5.28 -27.43 -7.86
C LYS A 274 6.03 -28.71 -7.50
N ASN A 275 5.82 -29.25 -6.30
CA ASN A 275 6.51 -30.45 -5.84
C ASN A 275 5.96 -31.73 -6.49
N VAL A 276 4.65 -31.89 -6.72
CA VAL A 276 4.13 -33.01 -7.52
C VAL A 276 4.66 -32.96 -8.96
N LEU A 277 4.75 -31.77 -9.58
CA LEU A 277 5.35 -31.62 -10.92
C LEU A 277 6.85 -32.02 -10.95
N ASN A 278 7.57 -31.82 -9.85
CA ASN A 278 8.97 -32.21 -9.70
C ASN A 278 9.15 -33.67 -9.22
N ASN A 279 8.07 -34.39 -8.90
CA ASN A 279 8.06 -35.73 -8.27
C ASN A 279 8.55 -35.77 -6.80
N ASN A 280 8.55 -34.63 -6.11
CA ASN A 280 8.88 -34.49 -4.69
C ASN A 280 7.64 -34.76 -3.82
N TYR A 281 7.09 -35.98 -3.85
CA TYR A 281 5.81 -36.30 -3.19
C TYR A 281 5.83 -36.14 -1.66
N GLU A 282 7.00 -36.30 -1.02
CA GLU A 282 7.22 -36.03 0.40
C GLU A 282 7.02 -34.55 0.73
N LEU A 283 7.65 -33.66 -0.03
CA LEU A 283 7.56 -32.22 0.17
C LEU A 283 6.18 -31.68 -0.25
N ALA A 284 5.57 -32.26 -1.30
CA ALA A 284 4.19 -31.99 -1.65
C ALA A 284 3.20 -32.37 -0.53
N ALA A 285 3.49 -33.42 0.24
CA ALA A 285 2.65 -33.83 1.37
C ALA A 285 2.78 -32.90 2.59
N ALA A 286 3.95 -32.30 2.83
CA ALA A 286 4.10 -31.24 3.83
C ALA A 286 3.24 -30.02 3.45
N HIS A 287 3.42 -29.49 2.24
CA HIS A 287 2.63 -28.39 1.64
C HIS A 287 1.12 -28.66 1.51
N ALA A 288 0.70 -29.92 1.61
CA ALA A 288 -0.73 -30.28 1.66
C ALA A 288 -1.26 -30.42 3.11
N GLY A 289 -0.36 -30.65 4.08
CA GLY A 289 -0.65 -30.77 5.50
C GLY A 289 -0.62 -29.43 6.26
N HIS A 290 0.34 -28.55 5.99
CA HIS A 290 0.48 -27.26 6.69
C HIS A 290 -0.83 -26.43 6.67
N PRO A 291 -1.55 -26.30 5.53
CA PRO A 291 -2.88 -25.68 5.48
C PRO A 291 -3.95 -26.15 6.48
N ILE A 292 -3.90 -27.42 6.92
CA ILE A 292 -4.87 -27.99 7.86
C ILE A 292 -4.31 -28.11 9.28
N ALA A 293 -3.00 -28.03 9.46
CA ALA A 293 -2.33 -28.02 10.75
C ALA A 293 -2.27 -26.59 11.33
N GLU A 294 -1.62 -25.67 10.63
CA GLU A 294 -1.49 -24.26 11.00
C GLU A 294 -2.75 -23.44 10.63
N HIS A 295 -2.89 -23.03 9.36
CA HIS A 295 -3.77 -21.91 8.99
C HIS A 295 -5.29 -22.16 9.12
N TYR A 296 -5.80 -23.34 8.77
CA TYR A 296 -7.26 -23.56 8.78
C TYR A 296 -7.89 -23.43 10.18
N ALA A 297 -7.14 -23.72 11.24
CA ALA A 297 -7.61 -23.52 12.61
C ALA A 297 -7.89 -22.05 12.94
N LEU A 298 -7.15 -21.12 12.31
CA LEU A 298 -7.33 -19.67 12.40
C LEU A 298 -8.43 -19.11 11.46
N LEU A 299 -9.00 -19.93 10.57
CA LEU A 299 -10.15 -19.56 9.74
C LEU A 299 -11.49 -20.08 10.29
N LYS A 300 -11.44 -21.10 11.14
CA LYS A 300 -12.58 -22.00 11.37
C LYS A 300 -13.73 -21.38 12.16
N THR A 301 -13.46 -20.50 13.12
CA THR A 301 -14.53 -19.91 13.94
C THR A 301 -15.34 -18.93 13.08
N GLU A 302 -14.64 -18.03 12.41
CA GLU A 302 -15.16 -16.90 11.65
C GLU A 302 -15.84 -17.39 10.35
N LEU A 303 -15.24 -18.37 9.65
CA LEU A 303 -15.89 -19.06 8.53
C LEU A 303 -17.08 -19.92 9.00
N GLY A 304 -16.99 -20.55 10.17
CA GLY A 304 -18.07 -21.35 10.75
C GLY A 304 -19.32 -20.53 11.13
N GLU A 305 -19.14 -19.28 11.52
CA GLU A 305 -20.22 -18.34 11.80
C GLU A 305 -20.86 -17.76 10.54
N HIS A 306 -20.06 -17.37 9.55
CA HIS A 306 -20.55 -16.78 8.29
C HIS A 306 -21.09 -17.84 7.31
N ASN A 307 -20.39 -18.96 7.11
CA ASN A 307 -20.79 -20.02 6.17
C ASN A 307 -20.37 -21.43 6.66
N LYS A 308 -21.10 -21.92 7.66
CA LYS A 308 -20.95 -23.27 8.25
C LYS A 308 -20.98 -24.45 7.27
N ALA A 309 -21.55 -24.28 6.07
CA ALA A 309 -21.52 -25.32 5.04
C ALA A 309 -20.17 -25.34 4.32
N LEU A 310 -19.66 -24.17 3.96
CA LEU A 310 -18.35 -23.99 3.33
C LEU A 310 -17.19 -24.36 4.28
N ASP A 311 -17.33 -24.07 5.58
CA ASP A 311 -16.44 -24.52 6.66
C ASP A 311 -16.17 -26.04 6.58
N GLY A 312 -17.21 -26.86 6.79
CA GLY A 312 -17.09 -28.32 6.77
C GLY A 312 -16.67 -28.90 5.42
N ASP A 313 -17.09 -28.29 4.31
CA ASP A 313 -16.63 -28.67 2.98
C ASP A 313 -15.13 -28.37 2.77
N LEU A 314 -14.63 -27.22 3.26
CA LEU A 314 -13.23 -26.81 3.17
C LEU A 314 -12.34 -27.68 4.04
N GLU A 315 -12.73 -27.98 5.28
CA GLU A 315 -12.03 -28.94 6.14
C GLU A 315 -11.89 -30.30 5.44
N THR A 316 -12.98 -30.78 4.84
CA THR A 316 -13.02 -32.05 4.12
C THR A 316 -12.15 -32.01 2.87
N ALA A 317 -12.11 -30.89 2.15
CA ALA A 317 -11.28 -30.70 0.96
C ALA A 317 -9.78 -30.64 1.28
N LEU A 318 -9.40 -29.98 2.38
CA LEU A 318 -8.00 -29.88 2.85
C LEU A 318 -7.52 -31.23 3.42
N LYS A 319 -8.26 -31.85 4.36
CA LYS A 319 -7.94 -33.18 4.89
C LYS A 319 -7.88 -34.24 3.79
N GLY A 320 -8.81 -34.17 2.83
CA GLY A 320 -8.82 -35.03 1.65
C GLY A 320 -7.64 -34.83 0.71
N PHE A 321 -7.10 -33.61 0.60
CA PHE A 321 -5.90 -33.32 -0.20
C PHE A 321 -4.63 -33.84 0.50
N ALA A 322 -4.42 -33.48 1.77
CA ALA A 322 -3.31 -33.93 2.61
C ALA A 322 -3.15 -35.47 2.59
N ALA A 323 -4.25 -36.20 2.80
CA ALA A 323 -4.24 -37.65 2.88
C ALA A 323 -3.95 -38.35 1.55
N ASN A 324 -4.20 -37.71 0.40
CA ASN A 324 -4.14 -38.38 -0.91
C ASN A 324 -2.99 -37.92 -1.81
N ILE A 325 -2.40 -36.73 -1.61
CA ILE A 325 -1.50 -36.10 -2.59
C ILE A 325 -0.31 -36.97 -3.03
N LYS A 326 0.23 -37.82 -2.14
CA LYS A 326 1.31 -38.77 -2.49
C LYS A 326 0.95 -39.78 -3.60
N ASN A 327 -0.34 -39.94 -3.90
CA ASN A 327 -0.87 -40.83 -4.94
C ASN A 327 -1.55 -40.06 -6.09
N MET A 328 -1.59 -38.73 -6.07
CA MET A 328 -2.29 -37.91 -7.06
C MET A 328 -1.39 -37.58 -8.26
N SER A 329 -1.94 -37.59 -9.47
CA SER A 329 -1.20 -37.10 -10.64
C SER A 329 -1.11 -35.58 -10.62
N ALA A 330 -0.12 -35.01 -11.33
CA ALA A 330 0.01 -33.57 -11.48
C ALA A 330 -1.21 -32.87 -12.15
N VAL A 331 -2.13 -33.63 -12.77
CA VAL A 331 -3.41 -33.13 -13.29
C VAL A 331 -4.44 -33.08 -12.16
N ASP A 332 -4.57 -34.17 -11.39
CA ASP A 332 -5.53 -34.27 -10.29
C ASP A 332 -5.19 -33.29 -9.15
N THR A 333 -3.90 -33.14 -8.82
CA THR A 333 -3.42 -32.16 -7.84
C THR A 333 -3.82 -30.75 -8.23
N LYS A 334 -3.66 -30.38 -9.51
CA LYS A 334 -4.10 -29.07 -10.02
C LYS A 334 -5.62 -28.92 -9.99
N ALA A 335 -6.38 -29.96 -10.31
CA ALA A 335 -7.84 -29.93 -10.26
C ALA A 335 -8.38 -29.74 -8.84
N GLN A 336 -7.80 -30.45 -7.85
CA GLN A 336 -8.16 -30.32 -6.44
C GLN A 336 -7.72 -28.96 -5.87
N VAL A 337 -6.54 -28.45 -6.22
CA VAL A 337 -6.13 -27.07 -5.86
C VAL A 337 -7.11 -26.04 -6.43
N VAL A 338 -7.50 -26.15 -7.71
CA VAL A 338 -8.51 -25.25 -8.30
C VAL A 338 -9.89 -25.37 -7.61
N LYS A 339 -10.23 -26.52 -7.03
CA LYS A 339 -11.41 -26.65 -6.16
C LYS A 339 -11.21 -25.87 -4.85
N ILE A 340 -10.10 -26.12 -4.14
CA ILE A 340 -9.78 -25.49 -2.84
C ILE A 340 -9.67 -23.96 -2.98
N THR A 341 -8.93 -23.44 -3.98
CA THR A 341 -8.81 -21.99 -4.23
C THR A 341 -10.17 -21.34 -4.50
N ARG A 342 -11.11 -22.02 -5.17
CA ARG A 342 -12.48 -21.47 -5.34
C ARG A 342 -13.19 -21.35 -3.99
N MET A 343 -13.10 -22.37 -3.15
CA MET A 343 -13.73 -22.40 -1.83
C MET A 343 -13.14 -21.34 -0.89
N LEU A 344 -11.81 -21.16 -0.93
CA LEU A 344 -11.11 -20.09 -0.22
C LEU A 344 -11.52 -18.68 -0.70
N ASN A 345 -11.72 -18.49 -2.01
CA ASN A 345 -12.22 -17.22 -2.54
C ASN A 345 -13.68 -16.95 -2.12
N THR A 346 -14.52 -17.99 -2.00
CA THR A 346 -15.87 -17.84 -1.41
C THR A 346 -15.79 -17.53 0.09
N ALA A 347 -14.89 -18.17 0.84
CA ALA A 347 -14.68 -17.89 2.26
C ALA A 347 -14.24 -16.43 2.49
N THR A 348 -13.37 -15.89 1.63
CA THR A 348 -13.02 -14.46 1.63
C THR A 348 -14.26 -13.60 1.39
N ALA A 349 -15.06 -13.92 0.37
CA ALA A 349 -16.26 -13.14 0.03
C ALA A 349 -17.35 -13.17 1.11
N ASP A 350 -17.49 -14.29 1.84
CA ASP A 350 -18.49 -14.45 2.89
C ASP A 350 -18.08 -13.80 4.22
N VAL A 351 -16.78 -13.86 4.60
CA VAL A 351 -16.26 -13.34 5.88
C VAL A 351 -15.77 -11.88 5.77
N VAL A 352 -14.94 -11.59 4.77
CA VAL A 352 -14.37 -10.24 4.58
C VAL A 352 -15.39 -9.29 3.96
N THR A 353 -16.30 -9.82 3.13
CA THR A 353 -17.20 -9.07 2.22
C THR A 353 -16.49 -8.43 1.02
N GLY A 354 -17.26 -8.14 -0.03
CA GLY A 354 -16.74 -7.59 -1.28
C GLY A 354 -16.17 -6.18 -1.12
N ASP A 355 -16.78 -5.33 -0.29
CA ASP A 355 -16.41 -3.92 -0.15
C ASP A 355 -15.10 -3.77 0.65
N THR A 356 -14.95 -4.50 1.77
CA THR A 356 -13.70 -4.53 2.53
C THR A 356 -12.56 -5.20 1.75
N TRP A 357 -12.84 -6.20 0.90
CA TRP A 357 -11.82 -6.74 0.00
C TRP A 357 -11.49 -5.80 -1.18
N ALA A 358 -12.41 -4.90 -1.55
CA ALA A 358 -12.19 -3.87 -2.58
C ALA A 358 -11.36 -2.68 -2.07
N ASP A 359 -11.33 -2.44 -0.76
CA ASP A 359 -10.42 -1.48 -0.12
C ASP A 359 -8.94 -1.86 -0.35
N PHE A 360 -8.14 -0.87 -0.74
CA PHE A 360 -6.71 -1.05 -0.99
C PHE A 360 -5.88 -1.01 0.30
N LYS A 361 -6.30 -0.28 1.34
CA LYS A 361 -5.63 -0.27 2.66
C LYS A 361 -5.79 -1.62 3.35
N PHE A 362 -6.97 -2.25 3.23
CA PHE A 362 -7.17 -3.62 3.67
C PHE A 362 -6.25 -4.61 2.92
N ARG A 363 -6.17 -4.53 1.59
CA ARG A 363 -5.25 -5.37 0.80
C ARG A 363 -3.77 -5.09 1.10
N ALA A 364 -3.39 -3.85 1.44
CA ALA A 364 -2.05 -3.48 1.89
C ALA A 364 -1.72 -4.14 3.24
N ALA A 365 -2.63 -4.07 4.22
CA ALA A 365 -2.46 -4.76 5.50
C ALA A 365 -2.30 -6.28 5.33
N VAL A 366 -3.13 -6.93 4.50
CA VAL A 366 -2.99 -8.37 4.19
C VAL A 366 -1.66 -8.67 3.49
N THR A 367 -1.18 -7.77 2.63
CA THR A 367 0.15 -7.87 2.00
C THR A 367 1.26 -7.78 3.05
N ASN A 368 1.13 -6.89 4.02
CA ASN A 368 2.09 -6.70 5.10
C ASN A 368 2.12 -7.89 6.07
N THR A 369 0.97 -8.49 6.42
CA THR A 369 0.93 -9.74 7.21
C THR A 369 1.66 -10.87 6.49
N LEU A 370 1.39 -11.07 5.18
CA LEU A 370 2.08 -12.07 4.36
C LEU A 370 3.58 -11.79 4.24
N LEU A 371 4.00 -10.53 4.33
CA LEU A 371 5.41 -10.14 4.34
C LEU A 371 6.05 -10.45 5.69
N SER A 372 5.43 -10.12 6.82
CA SER A 372 5.94 -10.48 8.16
C SER A 372 6.25 -11.97 8.27
N THR A 373 5.32 -12.85 7.88
CA THR A 373 5.52 -14.31 7.95
C THR A 373 6.65 -14.83 7.04
N VAL A 374 7.07 -14.08 6.01
CA VAL A 374 8.28 -14.41 5.24
C VAL A 374 9.56 -14.25 6.08
N GLN A 375 9.54 -13.44 7.14
CA GLN A 375 10.69 -13.28 8.05
C GLN A 375 10.87 -14.51 8.93
N GLU A 376 9.78 -14.98 9.55
CA GLU A 376 9.73 -16.19 10.39
C GLU A 376 10.17 -17.43 9.60
N GLU A 377 9.40 -17.79 8.58
CA GLU A 377 9.61 -18.95 7.69
C GLU A 377 11.04 -18.99 7.10
N TYR A 378 11.58 -17.83 6.71
CA TYR A 378 12.92 -17.75 6.14
C TYR A 378 14.04 -17.81 7.20
N ALA A 379 13.78 -17.39 8.43
CA ALA A 379 14.73 -17.55 9.53
C ALA A 379 14.90 -19.03 9.92
N GLU A 380 13.80 -19.79 9.98
CA GLU A 380 13.84 -21.24 10.22
C GLU A 380 14.45 -22.01 9.04
N ALA A 381 14.19 -21.55 7.81
CA ALA A 381 14.74 -22.12 6.59
C ALA A 381 16.27 -22.16 6.55
N ILE A 382 16.96 -21.11 7.03
CA ILE A 382 18.39 -20.88 6.76
C ILE A 382 19.25 -21.10 8.01
N GLN A 383 20.16 -22.07 7.95
CA GLN A 383 21.16 -22.30 9.00
C GLN A 383 22.59 -22.19 8.42
N GLY A 384 23.25 -21.05 8.69
CA GLY A 384 24.64 -20.80 8.29
C GLY A 384 24.82 -20.68 6.77
N GLY A 385 24.11 -19.73 6.15
CA GLY A 385 24.17 -19.47 4.71
C GLY A 385 23.69 -20.61 3.81
N LYS A 386 22.79 -21.47 4.31
CA LYS A 386 22.27 -22.65 3.61
C LYS A 386 20.83 -22.94 4.00
N ILE A 387 20.03 -23.38 3.04
CA ILE A 387 18.72 -23.97 3.27
C ILE A 387 18.90 -25.29 4.05
N ALA A 388 18.49 -25.28 5.31
CA ALA A 388 18.43 -26.44 6.19
C ALA A 388 17.03 -27.08 6.12
N GLN A 389 15.98 -26.27 6.33
CA GLN A 389 14.59 -26.67 6.17
C GLN A 389 14.08 -26.27 4.78
N MET A 390 13.95 -27.26 3.88
CA MET A 390 13.51 -27.05 2.50
C MET A 390 11.97 -26.89 2.35
N VAL A 391 11.22 -27.09 3.44
CA VAL A 391 9.78 -26.85 3.50
C VAL A 391 9.50 -25.38 3.87
N GLU A 392 9.94 -24.93 5.04
CA GLU A 392 9.89 -23.52 5.49
C GLU A 392 10.48 -22.54 4.44
N TYR A 393 11.61 -22.89 3.79
CA TYR A 393 12.15 -22.11 2.66
C TYR A 393 11.15 -21.92 1.51
N GLN A 394 10.34 -22.96 1.24
CA GLN A 394 9.32 -22.91 0.22
C GLN A 394 8.06 -22.21 0.69
N ASP A 395 7.72 -22.23 1.97
CA ASP A 395 6.56 -21.46 2.47
C ASP A 395 6.87 -19.96 2.51
N ALA A 396 8.09 -19.57 2.91
CA ALA A 396 8.64 -18.24 2.64
C ALA A 396 8.58 -17.86 1.14
N GLU A 397 9.07 -18.70 0.21
CA GLU A 397 8.94 -18.45 -1.25
C GLU A 397 7.48 -18.29 -1.69
N ALA A 398 6.54 -18.99 -1.04
CA ALA A 398 5.13 -18.99 -1.39
C ALA A 398 4.44 -17.70 -0.90
N PHE A 399 4.66 -17.32 0.36
CA PHE A 399 4.04 -16.15 0.97
C PHE A 399 4.58 -14.85 0.34
N ALA A 400 5.90 -14.76 0.08
CA ALA A 400 6.48 -13.67 -0.71
C ALA A 400 5.88 -13.58 -2.13
N ALA A 401 5.54 -14.72 -2.74
CA ALA A 401 4.85 -14.76 -4.02
C ALA A 401 3.35 -14.39 -3.93
N ARG A 402 2.68 -14.62 -2.80
CA ARG A 402 1.30 -14.14 -2.55
C ARG A 402 1.28 -12.64 -2.27
N ALA A 403 2.18 -12.14 -1.42
CA ALA A 403 2.36 -10.70 -1.17
C ALA A 403 2.58 -9.93 -2.47
N ASN A 404 3.53 -10.37 -3.32
CA ASN A 404 3.78 -9.77 -4.64
C ASN A 404 2.55 -9.86 -5.60
N VAL A 405 1.66 -10.83 -5.42
CA VAL A 405 0.39 -10.90 -6.17
C VAL A 405 -0.64 -9.88 -5.65
N LEU A 406 -0.78 -9.70 -4.34
CA LEU A 406 -1.67 -8.69 -3.75
C LEU A 406 -1.15 -7.28 -3.98
N PHE A 407 0.14 -7.03 -3.79
CA PHE A 407 0.81 -5.75 -4.07
C PHE A 407 0.45 -5.22 -5.48
N ARG A 408 0.49 -6.06 -6.51
CA ARG A 408 0.10 -5.69 -7.89
C ARG A 408 -1.37 -5.29 -8.07
N THR A 409 -2.23 -5.56 -7.09
CA THR A 409 -3.64 -5.11 -7.08
C THR A 409 -3.84 -3.79 -6.34
N ILE A 410 -2.84 -3.31 -5.61
CA ILE A 410 -2.84 -2.01 -4.92
C ILE A 410 -1.79 -1.03 -5.45
N GLN A 411 -0.80 -1.50 -6.22
CA GLN A 411 0.38 -0.71 -6.63
C GLN A 411 0.02 0.64 -7.25
N ALA A 412 -1.01 0.70 -8.10
CA ALA A 412 -1.45 1.94 -8.76
C ALA A 412 -2.44 2.78 -7.92
N GLN A 413 -2.61 2.42 -6.65
CA GLN A 413 -3.41 3.12 -5.63
C GLN A 413 -2.52 3.64 -4.47
N LEU A 414 -1.23 3.29 -4.49
CA LEU A 414 -0.17 3.93 -3.72
C LEU A 414 0.41 5.08 -4.56
N PRO A 415 1.08 6.09 -3.97
CA PRO A 415 1.80 7.10 -4.74
C PRO A 415 3.01 6.48 -5.47
N ALA A 416 3.51 7.19 -6.49
CA ALA A 416 4.37 6.59 -7.51
C ALA A 416 5.77 6.19 -7.00
N HIS A 417 6.26 6.83 -5.93
CA HIS A 417 7.56 6.57 -5.34
C HIS A 417 7.58 5.22 -4.62
N GLU A 418 6.75 5.09 -3.58
CA GLU A 418 6.55 3.90 -2.75
C GLU A 418 6.08 2.71 -3.61
N ALA A 419 5.27 2.97 -4.65
CA ALA A 419 4.85 1.97 -5.62
C ALA A 419 5.97 1.39 -6.50
N GLU A 420 7.08 2.12 -6.67
CA GLU A 420 8.26 1.67 -7.42
C GLU A 420 9.37 1.15 -6.49
N GLU A 421 9.59 1.79 -5.34
CA GLU A 421 10.48 1.34 -4.26
C GLU A 421 10.04 -0.03 -3.74
N ALA A 422 8.79 -0.20 -3.30
CA ALA A 422 8.26 -1.50 -2.86
C ALA A 422 8.38 -2.57 -3.96
N LYS A 423 8.22 -2.18 -5.23
CA LYS A 423 8.35 -3.07 -6.40
C LYS A 423 9.80 -3.51 -6.62
N GLU A 424 10.78 -2.62 -6.48
CA GLU A 424 12.19 -2.99 -6.52
C GLU A 424 12.57 -3.85 -5.30
N ILE A 425 12.16 -3.44 -4.09
CA ILE A 425 12.46 -4.17 -2.85
C ILE A 425 11.87 -5.59 -2.91
N LEU A 426 10.64 -5.78 -3.40
CA LEU A 426 10.04 -7.12 -3.61
C LEU A 426 10.76 -7.95 -4.69
N ALA A 427 11.40 -7.32 -5.68
CA ALA A 427 12.23 -7.99 -6.68
C ALA A 427 13.62 -8.38 -6.12
N ASN A 428 14.19 -7.52 -5.28
CA ASN A 428 15.44 -7.75 -4.56
C ASN A 428 15.26 -8.84 -3.50
N LEU A 429 14.21 -8.79 -2.67
CA LEU A 429 13.77 -9.84 -1.73
C LEU A 429 13.76 -11.22 -2.40
N LYS A 430 13.00 -11.37 -3.49
CA LYS A 430 12.91 -12.61 -4.26
C LYS A 430 14.27 -13.09 -4.80
N THR A 431 15.16 -12.17 -5.14
CA THR A 431 16.50 -12.48 -5.65
C THR A 431 17.43 -12.93 -4.52
N SER A 432 17.38 -12.26 -3.37
CA SER A 432 18.14 -12.58 -2.16
C SER A 432 17.71 -13.92 -1.55
N MET A 433 16.41 -14.19 -1.46
CA MET A 433 15.86 -15.46 -0.97
C MET A 433 16.40 -16.64 -1.78
N LYS A 434 16.29 -16.56 -3.11
CA LYS A 434 16.81 -17.55 -4.08
C LYS A 434 18.32 -17.79 -3.95
N ASN A 435 19.08 -16.79 -3.51
CA ASN A 435 20.52 -16.87 -3.33
C ASN A 435 20.94 -17.43 -1.94
N ALA A 436 19.98 -17.80 -1.08
CA ALA A 436 20.21 -18.25 0.29
C ALA A 436 21.04 -17.23 1.12
N GLN A 437 20.67 -15.95 1.05
CA GLN A 437 21.27 -14.92 1.92
C GLN A 437 20.89 -15.16 3.39
N GLU A 438 21.66 -14.59 4.32
CA GLU A 438 21.38 -14.73 5.75
C GLU A 438 20.05 -14.03 6.13
N PRO A 439 19.25 -14.55 7.07
CA PRO A 439 17.92 -14.03 7.39
C PRO A 439 17.85 -12.53 7.69
N ALA A 440 18.87 -11.94 8.30
CA ALA A 440 18.92 -10.50 8.57
C ALA A 440 18.81 -9.64 7.29
N ALA A 441 19.39 -10.07 6.17
CA ALA A 441 19.29 -9.36 4.89
C ALA A 441 17.90 -9.51 4.25
N ILE A 442 17.21 -10.62 4.51
CA ILE A 442 15.81 -10.81 4.13
C ILE A 442 14.91 -9.94 4.98
N ASN A 443 15.10 -9.91 6.31
CA ASN A 443 14.36 -9.04 7.22
C ASN A 443 14.45 -7.57 6.78
N THR A 444 15.65 -7.03 6.50
CA THR A 444 15.80 -5.66 5.97
C THR A 444 14.98 -5.39 4.70
N LEU A 445 14.96 -6.33 3.75
CA LEU A 445 14.17 -6.21 2.52
C LEU A 445 12.66 -6.34 2.77
N VAL A 446 12.24 -7.20 3.70
CA VAL A 446 10.83 -7.34 4.05
C VAL A 446 10.32 -6.10 4.79
N GLN A 447 11.05 -5.60 5.78
CA GLN A 447 10.67 -4.40 6.53
C GLN A 447 10.64 -3.16 5.64
N GLY A 448 11.58 -3.02 4.70
CA GLY A 448 11.51 -1.98 3.66
C GLY A 448 10.23 -2.10 2.82
N ALA A 449 9.91 -3.29 2.31
CA ALA A 449 8.69 -3.49 1.53
C ALA A 449 7.40 -3.22 2.36
N ILE A 450 7.40 -3.51 3.67
CA ILE A 450 6.29 -3.18 4.58
C ILE A 450 6.20 -1.66 4.79
N HIS A 451 7.32 -0.96 4.97
CA HIS A 451 7.41 0.49 5.17
C HIS A 451 6.76 1.24 3.99
N GLU A 452 7.22 0.98 2.77
CA GLU A 452 6.67 1.58 1.54
C GLU A 452 5.16 1.30 1.39
N ILE A 453 4.74 0.07 1.69
CA ILE A 453 3.33 -0.34 1.55
C ILE A 453 2.45 0.22 2.68
N GLN A 454 3.00 0.54 3.86
CA GLN A 454 2.29 1.25 4.94
C GLN A 454 2.17 2.73 4.62
N GLU A 455 3.29 3.38 4.26
CA GLU A 455 3.39 4.81 3.98
C GLU A 455 2.54 5.20 2.76
N GLY A 456 2.76 4.56 1.61
CA GLY A 456 1.95 4.78 0.41
C GLY A 456 0.48 4.35 0.56
N ALA A 457 0.15 3.52 1.55
CA ALA A 457 -1.25 3.23 1.88
C ALA A 457 -1.86 4.19 2.90
N GLY A 458 -1.10 5.15 3.45
CA GLY A 458 -1.55 5.97 4.58
C GLY A 458 -2.11 5.10 5.73
N ILE A 459 -1.45 3.98 5.99
CA ILE A 459 -1.63 3.16 7.19
C ILE A 459 -0.59 3.68 8.16
N GLN A 460 -1.00 4.31 9.26
CA GLN A 460 -0.08 4.65 10.34
C GLN A 460 0.78 3.42 10.63
N ALA A 461 2.10 3.57 10.46
CA ALA A 461 3.02 2.52 10.86
C ALA A 461 2.74 2.24 12.34
N VAL A 462 2.25 1.03 12.64
CA VAL A 462 2.36 0.50 14.00
C VAL A 462 3.85 0.38 14.20
N THR A 463 4.45 1.42 14.79
CA THR A 463 5.91 1.51 14.98
C THR A 463 6.32 0.20 15.61
N ALA A 464 7.25 -0.50 14.96
CA ALA A 464 7.76 -1.77 15.45
C ALA A 464 8.54 -1.51 16.75
N HIS A 465 7.79 -1.37 17.85
CA HIS A 465 8.23 -1.80 19.15
C HIS A 465 8.70 -3.23 18.93
N GLU A 466 10.00 -3.47 19.03
CA GLU A 466 10.55 -4.82 18.94
C GLU A 466 9.93 -5.60 20.09
N THR A 467 8.82 -6.30 19.82
CA THR A 467 8.05 -7.02 20.83
C THR A 467 9.01 -7.98 21.49
N THR A 468 9.37 -7.67 22.73
CA THR A 468 10.44 -8.40 23.39
C THR A 468 9.98 -9.84 23.62
N PRO A 469 10.89 -10.82 23.72
CA PRO A 469 10.51 -12.19 24.05
C PRO A 469 9.68 -12.28 25.35
N ALA A 470 9.84 -11.33 26.27
CA ALA A 470 9.01 -11.19 27.46
C ALA A 470 7.57 -10.72 27.16
N GLU A 471 7.37 -9.80 26.21
CA GLU A 471 6.04 -9.33 25.77
C GLU A 471 5.31 -10.41 24.95
N PHE A 472 6.02 -11.16 24.10
CA PHE A 472 5.46 -12.36 23.48
C PHE A 472 5.05 -13.39 24.54
N ILE A 473 5.93 -13.74 25.48
CA ILE A 473 5.58 -14.62 26.61
C ILE A 473 4.38 -14.09 27.42
N ALA A 474 4.21 -12.78 27.55
CA ALA A 474 3.03 -12.18 28.18
C ALA A 474 1.75 -12.39 27.34
N LYS A 475 1.77 -12.19 26.03
CA LYS A 475 0.63 -12.45 25.14
C LYS A 475 0.24 -13.95 25.11
N ILE A 476 1.22 -14.86 25.11
CA ILE A 476 0.99 -16.31 25.26
C ILE A 476 0.21 -16.62 26.55
N ARG A 477 0.58 -16.00 27.68
CA ARG A 477 -0.10 -16.21 28.96
C ARG A 477 -1.56 -15.75 28.95
N THR A 478 -1.88 -14.68 28.21
CA THR A 478 -3.25 -14.21 28.00
C THR A 478 -4.05 -15.19 27.16
N LEU A 479 -3.54 -15.59 25.99
CA LEU A 479 -4.20 -16.53 25.08
C LEU A 479 -4.43 -17.90 25.73
N LEU A 480 -3.45 -18.42 26.49
CA LEU A 480 -3.59 -19.64 27.29
C LEU A 480 -4.58 -19.48 28.47
N GLY A 481 -4.86 -18.25 28.89
CA GLY A 481 -5.93 -17.92 29.83
C GLY A 481 -7.31 -18.05 29.18
N GLU A 482 -7.51 -17.31 28.09
CA GLU A 482 -8.76 -17.30 27.29
C GLU A 482 -9.12 -18.69 26.76
N LEU A 483 -8.13 -19.46 26.29
CA LEU A 483 -8.26 -20.86 25.87
C LEU A 483 -8.96 -21.70 26.95
N LYS A 484 -8.60 -21.53 28.23
CA LYS A 484 -9.21 -22.29 29.33
C LYS A 484 -10.68 -21.92 29.55
N GLU A 485 -11.04 -20.66 29.34
CA GLU A 485 -12.43 -20.19 29.48
C GLU A 485 -13.28 -20.72 28.31
N GLU A 486 -12.80 -20.61 27.07
CA GLU A 486 -13.43 -21.19 25.89
C GLU A 486 -13.55 -22.72 25.98
N TYR A 487 -12.51 -23.40 26.47
CA TYR A 487 -12.55 -24.85 26.69
C TYR A 487 -13.56 -25.25 27.76
N ALA A 488 -13.67 -24.49 28.85
CA ALA A 488 -14.66 -24.71 29.90
C ALA A 488 -16.10 -24.42 29.44
N ALA A 489 -16.28 -23.47 28.49
CA ALA A 489 -17.54 -23.25 27.80
C ALA A 489 -17.91 -24.37 26.81
N GLY A 490 -16.95 -25.20 26.41
CA GLY A 490 -17.10 -26.26 25.40
C GLY A 490 -16.85 -25.78 23.97
N ASN A 491 -16.28 -24.58 23.79
CA ASN A 491 -15.95 -23.98 22.51
C ASN A 491 -14.60 -24.51 21.99
N TYR A 492 -14.49 -25.83 21.87
CA TYR A 492 -13.25 -26.55 21.51
C TYR A 492 -12.59 -26.05 20.21
N THR A 493 -13.35 -25.45 19.29
CA THR A 493 -12.83 -24.81 18.08
C THR A 493 -12.00 -23.58 18.42
N LYS A 494 -12.57 -22.57 19.10
CA LYS A 494 -11.84 -21.33 19.44
C LYS A 494 -10.70 -21.62 20.41
N ALA A 495 -10.83 -22.64 21.25
CA ALA A 495 -9.72 -23.13 22.07
C ALA A 495 -8.55 -23.71 21.23
N ASP A 496 -8.79 -24.39 20.10
CA ASP A 496 -7.71 -24.80 19.18
C ASP A 496 -7.14 -23.60 18.42
N SER A 497 -7.99 -22.65 17.97
CA SER A 497 -7.53 -21.39 17.35
C SER A 497 -6.60 -20.59 18.29
N LEU A 498 -6.98 -20.44 19.56
CA LEU A 498 -6.17 -19.78 20.59
C LEU A 498 -4.90 -20.57 20.95
N ALA A 499 -4.93 -21.90 20.86
CA ALA A 499 -3.72 -22.73 21.02
C ALA A 499 -2.74 -22.59 19.85
N VAL A 500 -3.27 -22.38 18.64
CA VAL A 500 -2.47 -22.11 17.43
C VAL A 500 -1.87 -20.71 17.50
N GLU A 501 -2.68 -19.68 17.75
CA GLU A 501 -2.19 -18.29 17.89
C GLU A 501 -1.14 -18.21 19.00
N ALA A 502 -1.39 -18.82 20.17
CA ALA A 502 -0.44 -18.83 21.27
C ALA A 502 0.91 -19.48 20.93
N TYR A 503 0.99 -20.30 19.88
CA TYR A 503 2.22 -20.93 19.43
C TYR A 503 2.84 -20.21 18.20
N LEU A 504 2.10 -20.08 17.08
CA LEU A 504 2.62 -19.48 15.84
C LEU A 504 2.89 -17.97 16.04
N ASP A 505 1.82 -17.17 16.14
CA ASP A 505 1.81 -15.70 16.24
C ASP A 505 2.50 -15.14 17.51
N ASN A 506 3.17 -15.98 18.32
CA ASN A 506 3.79 -15.59 19.58
C ASN A 506 5.02 -16.40 20.02
N PHE A 507 5.01 -17.74 20.02
CA PHE A 507 6.10 -18.54 20.59
C PHE A 507 7.26 -18.75 19.63
N GLU A 508 7.02 -18.82 18.32
CA GLU A 508 8.07 -18.96 17.31
C GLU A 508 9.08 -17.78 17.38
N HIS A 509 8.59 -16.56 17.67
CA HIS A 509 9.42 -15.39 17.97
C HIS A 509 10.30 -15.50 19.24
N VAL A 510 10.01 -16.46 20.13
CA VAL A 510 10.76 -16.72 21.38
C VAL A 510 11.80 -17.84 21.19
N GLU A 511 11.66 -18.70 20.18
CA GLU A 511 12.52 -19.86 19.97
C GLU A 511 13.96 -19.50 19.63
N GLY A 512 14.17 -18.60 18.67
CA GLY A 512 15.50 -18.09 18.30
C GLY A 512 16.26 -17.50 19.51
N PRO A 513 15.67 -16.52 20.24
CA PRO A 513 16.23 -16.00 21.48
C PRO A 513 16.57 -17.06 22.53
N LEU A 514 15.74 -18.12 22.69
CA LEU A 514 16.04 -19.23 23.60
C LEU A 514 17.22 -20.08 23.12
N VAL A 515 17.35 -20.32 21.82
CA VAL A 515 18.50 -21.05 21.24
C VAL A 515 19.80 -20.25 21.46
N ASP A 516 19.78 -18.94 21.23
CA ASP A 516 20.94 -18.06 21.45
C ASP A 516 21.31 -17.92 22.95
N ALA A 517 20.31 -17.93 23.85
CA ALA A 517 20.51 -18.04 25.30
C ALA A 517 20.98 -19.44 25.76
N GLY A 518 21.26 -20.37 24.83
CA GLY A 518 21.72 -21.73 25.11
C GLY A 518 20.63 -22.66 25.66
N GLN A 519 19.36 -22.24 25.63
CA GLN A 519 18.20 -22.94 26.19
C GLN A 519 17.46 -23.81 25.16
N LYS A 520 18.13 -24.26 24.09
CA LYS A 520 17.49 -25.06 23.02
C LYS A 520 16.63 -26.22 23.55
N GLY A 521 17.10 -26.97 24.56
CA GLY A 521 16.32 -28.08 25.14
C GLY A 521 15.10 -27.67 25.98
N LEU A 522 15.00 -26.40 26.39
CA LEU A 522 13.78 -25.82 27.00
C LEU A 522 12.81 -25.34 25.92
N MET A 523 13.33 -24.75 24.83
CA MET A 523 12.54 -24.43 23.64
C MET A 523 11.86 -25.69 23.07
N GLU A 524 12.63 -26.75 22.81
CA GLU A 524 12.11 -28.02 22.26
C GLU A 524 11.06 -28.67 23.18
N GLU A 525 11.15 -28.43 24.50
CA GLU A 525 10.14 -28.90 25.46
C GLU A 525 8.86 -28.05 25.41
N ILE A 526 8.95 -26.73 25.22
CA ILE A 526 7.79 -25.84 25.12
C ILE A 526 7.06 -26.03 23.78
N GLU A 527 7.78 -26.13 22.66
CA GLU A 527 7.22 -26.45 21.33
C GLU A 527 6.35 -27.71 21.40
N GLN A 528 6.90 -28.81 21.94
CA GLN A 528 6.18 -30.07 22.09
C GLN A 528 5.01 -30.01 23.08
N LEU A 529 5.05 -29.15 24.10
CA LEU A 529 3.92 -28.93 25.00
C LEU A 529 2.80 -28.10 24.33
N MET A 530 3.15 -27.08 23.54
CA MET A 530 2.20 -26.12 22.94
C MET A 530 1.70 -26.57 21.56
N ARG A 531 2.59 -26.71 20.56
CA ARG A 531 2.26 -27.06 19.17
C ARG A 531 1.56 -28.42 19.07
N VAL A 532 2.05 -29.41 19.83
CA VAL A 532 1.60 -30.81 19.75
C VAL A 532 0.64 -31.16 20.88
N GLN A 533 1.14 -31.31 22.11
CA GLN A 533 0.39 -31.99 23.18
C GLN A 533 -0.85 -31.23 23.67
N LEU A 534 -0.85 -29.89 23.63
CA LEU A 534 -2.03 -29.09 23.99
C LEU A 534 -3.14 -29.31 22.96
N ARG A 535 -2.81 -29.24 21.66
CA ARG A 535 -3.77 -29.42 20.56
C ARG A 535 -4.31 -30.85 20.47
N GLU A 536 -3.47 -31.87 20.70
CA GLU A 536 -3.91 -33.26 20.85
C GLU A 536 -4.98 -33.38 21.95
N LYS A 537 -4.73 -32.82 23.15
CA LYS A 537 -5.69 -32.85 24.27
C LYS A 537 -6.97 -32.07 23.98
N ILE A 538 -6.89 -31.00 23.18
CA ILE A 538 -8.06 -30.23 22.75
C ILE A 538 -8.92 -31.07 21.80
N SER A 539 -8.29 -31.69 20.80
CA SER A 539 -8.92 -32.59 19.83
C SER A 539 -9.59 -33.80 20.50
N ASP A 540 -8.89 -34.46 21.45
CA ASP A 540 -9.36 -35.62 22.21
C ASP A 540 -10.46 -35.29 23.23
N LYS A 541 -10.71 -33.99 23.51
CA LYS A 541 -11.72 -33.50 24.47
C LYS A 541 -11.55 -34.10 25.86
N VAL A 542 -10.31 -34.10 26.35
CA VAL A 542 -9.96 -34.56 27.70
C VAL A 542 -10.69 -33.72 28.77
N PRO A 543 -10.92 -34.25 29.99
CA PRO A 543 -11.53 -33.46 31.07
C PRO A 543 -10.80 -32.14 31.32
N ALA A 544 -11.53 -31.05 31.53
CA ALA A 544 -10.97 -29.69 31.63
C ALA A 544 -9.85 -29.55 32.69
N ASP A 545 -9.89 -30.31 33.78
CA ASP A 545 -8.81 -30.37 34.78
C ASP A 545 -7.46 -30.81 34.19
N GLN A 546 -7.47 -31.65 33.15
CA GLN A 546 -6.26 -32.10 32.45
C GLN A 546 -5.72 -31.04 31.48
N ILE A 547 -6.59 -30.26 30.82
CA ILE A 547 -6.17 -29.06 30.07
C ILE A 547 -5.57 -28.02 31.03
N ASN A 548 -6.25 -27.74 32.15
CA ASN A 548 -5.78 -26.80 33.17
C ASN A 548 -4.41 -27.21 33.73
N ALA A 549 -4.17 -28.50 33.98
CA ALA A 549 -2.87 -29.00 34.42
C ALA A 549 -1.79 -28.93 33.34
N HIS A 550 -2.13 -29.22 32.07
CA HIS A 550 -1.21 -29.09 30.95
C HIS A 550 -0.79 -27.64 30.70
N ILE A 551 -1.75 -26.71 30.74
CA ILE A 551 -1.48 -25.27 30.60
C ILE A 551 -0.69 -24.74 31.80
N ALA A 552 -0.95 -25.21 33.03
CA ALA A 552 -0.08 -24.89 34.17
C ALA A 552 1.38 -25.32 33.92
N THR A 553 1.60 -26.47 33.28
CA THR A 553 2.93 -26.97 32.92
C THR A 553 3.61 -26.08 31.86
N ILE A 554 2.84 -25.62 30.87
CA ILE A 554 3.32 -24.64 29.86
C ILE A 554 3.69 -23.31 30.54
N LEU A 555 2.83 -22.78 31.41
CA LEU A 555 3.07 -21.51 32.11
C LEU A 555 4.33 -21.56 33.00
N ASP A 556 4.56 -22.66 33.70
CA ASP A 556 5.78 -22.91 34.48
C ASP A 556 7.04 -22.95 33.59
N LYS A 557 6.94 -23.44 32.35
CA LYS A 557 8.04 -23.48 31.38
C LYS A 557 8.29 -22.12 30.72
N LEU A 558 7.25 -21.38 30.37
CA LEU A 558 7.34 -19.99 29.91
C LEU A 558 7.98 -19.07 30.98
N ALA A 559 7.72 -19.31 32.26
CA ALA A 559 8.42 -18.62 33.36
C ALA A 559 9.90 -19.01 33.51
N GLN A 560 10.31 -20.19 33.02
CA GLN A 560 11.73 -20.55 32.91
C GLN A 560 12.38 -19.90 31.69
N ALA A 561 11.65 -19.81 30.57
CA ALA A 561 12.09 -19.14 29.34
C ALA A 561 12.32 -17.64 29.57
N GLU A 562 11.32 -16.92 30.06
CA GLU A 562 11.40 -15.48 30.41
C GLU A 562 12.60 -15.17 31.32
N LYS A 563 12.85 -16.03 32.31
CA LYS A 563 13.98 -15.88 33.24
C LYS A 563 15.35 -16.15 32.59
N ALA A 564 15.41 -16.90 31.50
CA ALA A 564 16.65 -17.15 30.76
C ALA A 564 16.94 -16.10 29.68
N LEU A 565 15.99 -15.21 29.42
CA LEU A 565 16.03 -14.14 28.42
C LEU A 565 16.20 -12.74 29.07
N ALA A 566 16.50 -12.69 30.37
CA ALA A 566 16.61 -11.50 31.22
C ALA A 566 17.93 -11.45 32.03
#